data_AF-A0A096CS63-F1
#
_entry.id   AF-A0A096CS63-F1
#
_cell.length_a   1.000
_cell.length_b   1.000
_cell.length_c   1.000
_cell.angle_alpha   90.00
_cell.angle_beta   90.00
_cell.angle_gamma   90.00
#
_symmetry.space_group_name_H-M   'P 1'
#
loop_
_entity.id
_entity.type
_entity.pdbx_description
1 polymer ?
#
loop_
_entity_poly.entity_id
_entity_poly.type
_entity_poly.pdbx_seq_one_letter_code
_entity_poly.pdbx_strand_id
1 'polypeptide(L)'
;LNNALRKAIKIYIKNKNLSYEDYFFPSSKGGHIGRIQAYRVLKEAANVIGIENFGTHSLRKTWGYWTYKVSRYNIGLIMDTFNHSSQKITLRYIGVNQDQKDELYSLVQF
;
A
#
# COMPACT_ATOMS: atom_id res chain seq x y z
N LEU A 1 3.90 3.35 -13.32
CA LEU A 1 2.66 4.02 -12.87
C LEU A 1 1.51 3.67 -13.80
N ASN A 2 0.38 3.22 -13.26
CA ASN A 2 -0.82 2.93 -14.04
C ASN A 2 -1.52 4.21 -14.53
N ASN A 3 -2.42 4.09 -15.51
CA ASN A 3 -3.07 5.23 -16.16
C ASN A 3 -3.98 6.02 -15.21
N ALA A 4 -4.70 5.35 -14.30
CA ALA A 4 -5.57 5.99 -13.32
C ALA A 4 -4.77 6.93 -12.40
N LEU A 5 -3.64 6.46 -11.88
CA LEU A 5 -2.77 7.24 -11.02
C LEU A 5 -2.10 8.40 -11.77
N ARG A 6 -1.67 8.18 -13.02
CA ARG A 6 -1.14 9.27 -13.87
C ARG A 6 -2.18 10.38 -14.07
N LYS A 7 -3.46 10.03 -14.30
CA LYS A 7 -4.55 10.99 -14.43
C LYS A 7 -4.80 11.74 -13.13
N ALA A 8 -4.88 11.03 -12.00
CA ALA A 8 -5.08 11.64 -10.68
C ALA A 8 -3.95 12.61 -10.31
N ILE A 9 -2.69 12.23 -10.56
CA ILE A 9 -1.53 13.09 -10.33
C ILE A 9 -1.59 14.37 -11.17
N LYS A 10 -1.90 14.26 -12.47
CA LYS A 10 -2.03 15.44 -13.35
C LYS A 10 -3.11 16.41 -12.87
N ILE A 11 -4.27 15.89 -12.46
CA ILE A 11 -5.37 16.69 -11.92
C ILE A 11 -4.91 17.37 -10.62
N TYR A 12 -4.25 16.63 -9.73
CA TYR A 12 -3.77 17.16 -8.47
C TYR A 12 -2.74 18.30 -8.66
N ILE A 13 -1.74 18.11 -9.52
CA ILE A 13 -0.74 19.13 -9.87
C ILE A 13 -1.44 20.40 -10.37
N LYS A 14 -2.38 20.26 -11.30
CA LYS A 14 -3.14 21.39 -11.86
C LYS A 14 -3.94 22.11 -10.78
N ASN A 15 -4.68 21.38 -9.96
CA ASN A 15 -5.55 21.96 -8.93
C ASN A 15 -4.77 22.64 -7.79
N LYS A 16 -3.55 22.16 -7.52
CA LYS A 16 -2.65 22.76 -6.52
C LYS A 16 -1.71 23.81 -7.10
N ASN A 17 -1.75 24.02 -8.42
CA ASN A 17 -0.85 24.90 -9.16
C ASN A 17 0.64 24.66 -8.81
N LEU A 18 1.04 23.38 -8.75
CA LEU A 18 2.40 23.01 -8.37
C LEU A 18 3.38 23.23 -9.52
N SER A 19 4.51 23.84 -9.20
CA SER A 19 5.70 23.95 -10.02
C SER A 19 6.68 22.79 -9.74
N TYR A 20 7.78 22.72 -10.49
CA TYR A 20 8.80 21.70 -10.30
C TYR A 20 9.61 21.87 -9.00
N GLU A 21 9.69 23.09 -8.47
CA GLU A 21 10.41 23.39 -7.23
C GLU A 21 9.56 23.12 -5.97
N ASP A 22 8.26 22.90 -6.15
CA ASP A 22 7.35 22.63 -5.05
C ASP A 22 7.46 21.19 -4.56
N TYR A 23 7.31 21.01 -3.26
CA TYR A 23 7.05 19.68 -2.71
C TYR A 23 5.75 19.12 -3.30
N PHE A 24 5.79 17.86 -3.74
CA PHE A 24 4.62 17.20 -4.33
C PHE A 24 3.42 17.15 -3.36
N PHE A 25 3.68 16.96 -2.07
CA PHE A 25 2.67 17.06 -1.01
C PHE A 25 3.04 18.18 -0.04
N PRO A 26 2.69 19.44 -0.35
CA PRO A 26 3.03 20.58 0.49
C PRO A 26 2.18 20.57 1.76
N SER A 27 2.76 21.05 2.86
CA SER A 27 2.08 21.24 4.14
C SER A 27 1.49 22.66 4.21
N SER A 28 0.32 22.79 4.87
CA SER A 28 -0.27 24.10 5.15
C SER A 28 0.56 24.95 6.12
N LYS A 29 1.50 24.32 6.85
CA LYS A 29 2.43 24.98 7.78
C LYS A 29 3.77 25.36 7.12
N GLY A 30 3.88 25.25 5.79
CA GLY A 30 5.14 25.33 5.07
C GLY A 30 5.88 23.99 4.98
N GLY A 31 6.75 23.85 3.98
CA GLY A 31 7.47 22.61 3.68
C GLY A 31 6.55 21.51 3.13
N HIS A 32 6.84 20.24 3.46
CA HIS A 32 6.06 19.07 3.05
C HIS A 32 5.34 18.41 4.22
N ILE A 33 4.34 17.57 3.91
CA ILE A 33 3.66 16.80 4.95
C ILE A 33 4.64 15.85 5.68
N GLY A 34 4.52 15.79 7.00
CA GLY A 34 5.24 14.79 7.80
C GLY A 34 4.61 13.40 7.70
N ARG A 35 5.37 12.38 8.09
CA ARG A 35 4.92 10.96 8.12
C ARG A 35 3.62 10.76 8.91
N ILE A 36 3.49 11.44 10.05
CA ILE A 36 2.30 11.37 10.91
C ILE A 36 1.08 11.95 10.19
N GLN A 37 1.25 13.07 9.47
CA GLN A 37 0.15 13.69 8.74
C GLN A 37 -0.29 12.82 7.56
N ALA A 38 0.65 12.23 6.83
CA ALA A 38 0.33 11.26 5.78
C ALA A 38 -0.49 10.07 6.33
N TYR A 39 -0.09 9.52 7.49
CA TYR A 39 -0.86 8.48 8.16
C TYR A 39 -2.27 8.95 8.56
N ARG A 40 -2.41 10.15 9.16
CA ARG A 40 -3.71 10.69 9.58
C ARG A 40 -4.68 10.81 8.40
N VAL A 41 -4.23 11.37 7.28
CA VAL A 41 -5.05 11.52 6.05
C VAL A 41 -5.51 10.15 5.56
N LEU A 42 -4.62 9.16 5.50
CA LEU A 42 -4.99 7.81 5.04
C LEU A 42 -5.91 7.09 6.03
N LYS A 43 -5.69 7.27 7.34
CA LYS A 43 -6.52 6.67 8.39
C LYS A 43 -7.93 7.25 8.39
N GLU A 44 -8.05 8.56 8.20
CA GLU A 44 -9.34 9.24 8.04
C GLU A 44 -10.10 8.68 6.83
N ALA A 45 -9.44 8.57 5.67
CA ALA A 45 -10.04 7.96 4.50
C ALA A 45 -10.52 6.52 4.74
N ALA A 46 -9.71 5.72 5.45
CA ALA A 46 -10.08 4.36 5.84
C ALA A 46 -11.30 4.33 6.77
N ASN A 47 -11.38 5.24 7.75
CA ASN A 47 -12.51 5.33 8.67
C ASN A 47 -13.80 5.72 7.92
N VAL A 48 -13.73 6.68 6.98
CA VAL A 48 -14.88 7.14 6.19
C VAL A 48 -15.52 5.98 5.40
N ILE A 49 -14.72 5.04 4.92
CA ILE A 49 -15.20 3.88 4.15
C ILE A 49 -15.35 2.62 5.02
N GLY A 50 -15.27 2.74 6.35
CA GLY A 50 -15.51 1.64 7.28
C GLY A 50 -14.41 0.57 7.32
N ILE A 51 -13.18 0.88 6.91
CA ILE A 51 -12.05 -0.06 7.03
C ILE A 51 -11.48 -0.04 8.45
N GLU A 52 -11.70 -1.14 9.15
CA GLU A 52 -11.08 -1.42 10.45
C GLU A 52 -9.60 -1.83 10.31
N ASN A 53 -8.85 -1.79 11.42
CA ASN A 53 -7.45 -2.26 11.48
C ASN A 53 -6.48 -1.65 10.45
N PHE A 54 -6.80 -0.46 9.93
CA PHE A 54 -5.93 0.28 9.01
C PHE A 54 -4.72 0.91 9.72
N GLY A 55 -3.52 0.72 9.15
CA GLY A 55 -2.25 1.27 9.61
C GLY A 55 -1.35 1.72 8.45
N THR A 56 -0.14 2.20 8.76
CA THR A 56 0.81 2.76 7.78
C THR A 56 1.25 1.78 6.69
N HIS A 57 1.25 0.49 6.99
CA HIS A 57 1.63 -0.57 6.05
C HIS A 57 0.44 -1.18 5.31
N SER A 58 -0.81 -0.87 5.68
CA SER A 58 -1.99 -1.57 5.14
C SER A 58 -2.05 -1.53 3.62
N LEU A 59 -1.91 -0.35 3.01
CA LEU A 59 -1.94 -0.21 1.55
C LEU A 59 -0.86 -1.05 0.84
N ARG A 60 0.36 -1.06 1.40
CA ARG A 60 1.47 -1.82 0.82
C ARG A 60 1.24 -3.32 0.95
N LYS A 61 0.77 -3.80 2.10
CA LYS A 61 0.40 -5.20 2.31
C LYS A 61 -0.71 -5.63 1.36
N THR A 62 -1.78 -4.84 1.26
CA THR A 62 -2.91 -5.10 0.35
C THR A 62 -2.46 -5.17 -1.11
N TRP A 63 -1.65 -4.21 -1.57
CA TRP A 63 -1.10 -4.26 -2.93
C TRP A 63 -0.25 -5.51 -3.16
N GLY A 64 0.62 -5.86 -2.21
CA GLY A 64 1.48 -7.04 -2.31
C GLY A 64 0.69 -8.35 -2.35
N TYR A 65 -0.33 -8.48 -1.49
CA TYR A 65 -1.21 -9.66 -1.45
C TYR A 65 -1.94 -9.87 -2.78
N TRP A 66 -2.62 -8.83 -3.27
CA TRP A 66 -3.39 -8.95 -4.52
C TRP A 66 -2.47 -9.13 -5.73
N THR A 67 -1.33 -8.43 -5.77
CA THR A 67 -0.35 -8.61 -6.86
C THR A 67 0.20 -10.03 -6.85
N TYR A 68 0.45 -10.63 -5.68
CA TYR A 68 0.88 -12.02 -5.58
C TYR A 68 -0.15 -12.98 -6.19
N LYS A 69 -1.44 -12.82 -5.86
CA LYS A 69 -2.52 -13.64 -6.43
C LYS A 69 -2.68 -13.41 -7.95
N VAL A 70 -2.79 -12.16 -8.40
CA VAL A 70 -3.06 -11.80 -9.80
C VAL A 70 -1.88 -12.14 -10.73
N SER A 71 -0.65 -12.03 -10.26
CA SER A 71 0.56 -12.39 -11.02
C SER A 71 0.81 -13.90 -11.11
N ARG A 72 -0.13 -14.74 -10.66
CA ARG A 72 0.04 -16.19 -10.53
C ARG A 72 1.26 -16.56 -9.66
N TYR A 73 1.35 -15.92 -8.50
CA TYR A 73 2.32 -16.21 -7.44
C TYR A 73 3.76 -15.79 -7.74
N ASN A 74 3.96 -14.75 -8.56
CA ASN A 74 5.30 -14.20 -8.82
C ASN A 74 5.82 -13.39 -7.62
N ILE A 75 6.49 -14.06 -6.71
CA ILE A 75 7.06 -13.44 -5.50
C ILE A 75 8.30 -12.59 -5.78
N GLY A 76 9.08 -12.90 -6.82
CA GLY A 76 10.34 -12.21 -7.13
C GLY A 76 10.13 -10.73 -7.46
N LEU A 77 9.13 -10.42 -8.29
CA LEU A 77 8.81 -9.03 -8.63
C LEU A 77 8.32 -8.21 -7.43
N ILE A 78 7.59 -8.86 -6.52
CA ILE A 78 7.07 -8.21 -5.32
C ILE A 78 8.21 -7.96 -4.32
N MET A 79 9.14 -8.90 -4.18
CA MET A 79 10.34 -8.72 -3.37
C MET A 79 11.18 -7.54 -3.85
N ASP A 80 11.42 -7.46 -5.16
CA ASP A 80 12.15 -6.36 -5.78
C ASP A 80 11.44 -5.01 -5.54
N THR A 81 10.14 -4.95 -5.84
CA THR A 81 9.30 -3.76 -5.56
C THR A 81 9.31 -3.39 -4.08
N PHE A 82 9.41 -4.39 -3.19
CA PHE A 82 9.42 -4.18 -1.76
C PHE A 82 10.78 -3.93 -1.14
N ASN A 83 11.85 -4.11 -1.91
CA ASN A 83 13.23 -4.15 -1.43
C ASN A 83 13.40 -5.14 -0.25
N HIS A 84 12.79 -6.32 -0.35
CA HIS A 84 12.90 -7.38 0.65
C HIS A 84 13.94 -8.42 0.20
N SER A 85 14.84 -8.79 1.12
CA SER A 85 15.94 -9.71 0.84
C SER A 85 15.53 -11.18 0.72
N SER A 86 14.30 -11.56 1.08
CA SER A 86 13.84 -12.95 0.97
C SER A 86 12.34 -13.08 0.73
N GLN A 87 11.96 -14.20 0.13
CA GLN A 87 10.56 -14.59 -0.10
C GLN A 87 9.82 -14.71 1.24
N LYS A 88 10.44 -15.33 2.25
CA LYS A 88 9.86 -15.50 3.59
C LYS A 88 9.44 -14.17 4.22
N ILE A 89 10.28 -13.13 4.10
CA ILE A 89 9.94 -11.78 4.59
C ILE A 89 8.70 -11.26 3.85
N THR A 90 8.66 -11.38 2.53
CA THR A 90 7.56 -10.87 1.72
C THR A 90 6.25 -11.61 1.97
N LEU A 91 6.25 -12.96 1.96
CA LEU A 91 5.05 -13.77 2.20
C LEU A 91 4.47 -13.55 3.60
N ARG A 92 5.33 -13.40 4.63
CA ARG A 92 4.90 -13.00 5.97
C ARG A 92 4.33 -11.58 5.98
N TYR A 93 4.99 -10.65 5.29
CA TYR A 93 4.58 -9.25 5.27
C TYR A 93 3.18 -9.06 4.66
N ILE A 94 2.90 -9.75 3.56
CA ILE A 94 1.61 -9.66 2.83
C ILE A 94 0.51 -10.57 3.39
N GLY A 95 0.80 -11.43 4.38
CA GLY A 95 -0.20 -12.26 5.05
C GLY A 95 -0.44 -13.65 4.45
N VAL A 96 0.16 -13.99 3.30
CA VAL A 96 -0.04 -15.28 2.61
C VAL A 96 0.31 -16.48 3.50
N ASN A 97 1.37 -16.37 4.31
CA ASN A 97 1.76 -17.46 5.22
C ASN A 97 0.69 -17.78 6.28
N GLN A 98 -0.14 -16.81 6.66
CA GLN A 98 -1.22 -17.04 7.62
C GLN A 98 -2.38 -17.74 6.91
N ASP A 99 -2.84 -17.18 5.79
CA ASP A 99 -3.91 -17.77 4.97
C ASP A 99 -3.64 -19.25 4.62
N GLN A 100 -2.41 -19.57 4.18
CA GLN A 100 -2.04 -20.95 3.83
C GLN A 100 -2.04 -21.90 5.03
N LYS A 101 -1.71 -21.41 6.22
CA LYS A 101 -1.78 -22.23 7.45
C LYS A 101 -3.22 -22.45 7.86
N ASP A 102 -4.05 -21.41 7.78
CA ASP A 102 -5.47 -21.49 8.12
C ASP A 102 -6.19 -22.47 7.16
N GLU A 103 -5.86 -22.41 5.86
CA GLU A 103 -6.31 -23.39 4.87
C GLU A 103 -5.87 -24.81 5.23
N LEU A 104 -4.59 -25.02 5.56
CA LEU A 104 -4.08 -26.33 5.97
C LEU A 104 -4.80 -26.86 7.23
N TYR A 105 -5.05 -26.02 8.23
CA TYR A 105 -5.78 -26.42 9.44
C TYR A 105 -7.23 -26.79 9.14
N SER A 106 -7.89 -26.11 8.20
CA SER A 106 -9.26 -26.41 7.81
C SER A 106 -9.41 -27.81 7.19
N LEU A 107 -8.36 -28.36 6.57
CA LEU A 107 -8.37 -29.71 5.99
C LEU A 107 -8.35 -30.83 7.03
N VAL A 108 -7.98 -30.54 8.28
CA VAL A 108 -7.79 -31.53 9.36
C VAL A 108 -8.95 -31.49 10.37
N GLN A 109 -9.91 -30.58 10.21
CA GLN A 109 -11.14 -30.57 11.02
C GLN A 109 -12.14 -31.59 10.47
N PHE A 110 -12.26 -32.72 11.17
CA PHE A 110 -13.37 -33.69 11.03
C PHE A 110 -14.54 -33.28 11.92
#